data_AF-A0A970K475-F1
#
_entry.id   AF-A0A970K475-F1
#
_cell.length_a   1.000
_cell.length_b   1.000
_cell.length_c   1.000
_cell.angle_alpha   90.00
_cell.angle_beta   90.00
_cell.angle_gamma   90.00
#
_symmetry.space_group_name_H-M   'P 1'
#
loop_
_entity.id
_entity.type
_entity.pdbx_description
1 polymer ?
#
loop_
_entity_poly.entity_id
_entity_poly.type
_entity_poly.pdbx_seq_one_letter_code
_entity_poly.pdbx_strand_id
1 'polypeptide(L)'
;MNQALTALQAVYEQALAESRKLLAHAAEHYDEAACEDPERLMQILDERDDIINTLAALDEQAASLLQGLTGSGQALPDSLRALKDEVTKTLAAVKERDDAFAAALGKSLENLKSLTLKARDLKQLGRYMGAIPHSGETIDYTR
;
A
#
# COMPACT_ATOMS: atom_id res chain seq x y z
N MET A 1 -4.02 14.89 -38.30
CA MET A 1 -4.13 14.89 -36.83
C MET A 1 -2.95 15.66 -36.28
N ASN A 2 -3.12 16.57 -35.30
CA ASN A 2 -2.01 17.35 -34.75
C ASN A 2 -0.99 16.39 -34.08
N GLN A 3 0.29 16.55 -34.37
CA GLN A 3 1.38 15.76 -33.79
C GLN A 3 1.37 15.83 -32.25
N ALA A 4 1.07 16.99 -31.67
CA ALA A 4 0.98 17.17 -30.21
C ALA A 4 -0.21 16.42 -29.58
N LEU A 5 -1.37 16.38 -30.25
CA LEU A 5 -2.52 15.60 -29.79
C LEU A 5 -2.25 14.10 -29.89
N THR A 6 -1.53 13.68 -30.93
CA THR A 6 -1.14 12.27 -31.13
C THR A 6 -0.14 11.84 -30.06
N ALA A 7 0.83 12.69 -29.73
CA ALA A 7 1.77 12.44 -28.64
C ALA A 7 1.06 12.36 -27.29
N LEU A 8 0.13 13.28 -27.00
CA LEU A 8 -0.63 13.27 -25.75
C LEU A 8 -1.51 12.01 -25.63
N GLN A 9 -2.08 11.55 -26.74
CA GLN A 9 -2.81 10.28 -26.78
C GLN A 9 -1.92 9.11 -26.38
N ALA A 10 -0.74 8.99 -26.99
CA ALA A 10 0.21 7.91 -26.67
C ALA A 10 0.63 7.94 -25.20
N VAL A 11 0.87 9.13 -24.63
CA VAL A 11 1.21 9.28 -23.21
C VAL A 11 0.08 8.79 -22.31
N TYR A 12 -1.17 9.16 -22.60
CA TYR A 12 -2.31 8.69 -21.80
C TYR A 12 -2.62 7.20 -21.99
N GLU A 13 -2.41 6.63 -23.19
CA GLU A 13 -2.56 5.19 -23.42
C GLU A 13 -1.52 4.42 -22.61
N GLN A 14 -0.29 4.92 -22.57
CA GLN A 14 0.78 4.34 -21.76
C GLN A 14 0.48 4.50 -20.26
N ALA A 15 0.02 5.67 -19.81
CA ALA A 15 -0.37 5.88 -18.41
C ALA A 15 -1.53 4.97 -17.99
N LEU A 16 -2.47 4.70 -18.90
CA LEU A 16 -3.54 3.74 -18.65
C LEU A 16 -3.02 2.31 -18.53
N ALA A 17 -2.07 1.92 -19.38
CA ALA A 17 -1.43 0.61 -19.27
C ALA A 17 -0.67 0.45 -17.95
N GLU A 18 0.13 1.46 -17.56
CA GLU A 18 0.89 1.42 -16.31
C GLU A 18 -0.01 1.47 -15.07
N SER A 19 -1.08 2.28 -15.07
CA SER A 19 -2.05 2.29 -13.96
C SER A 19 -2.80 0.97 -13.83
N ARG A 20 -3.09 0.27 -14.93
CA ARG A 20 -3.67 -1.08 -14.91
C ARG A 20 -2.69 -2.12 -14.37
N LYS A 21 -1.40 -2.03 -14.71
CA LYS A 21 -0.35 -2.88 -14.12
C LYS A 21 -0.25 -2.64 -12.62
N LEU A 22 -0.25 -1.38 -12.18
CA LEU A 22 -0.25 -1.03 -10.76
C LEU A 22 -1.46 -1.62 -10.02
N LEU A 23 -2.64 -1.54 -10.64
CA LEU A 23 -3.85 -2.12 -10.07
C LEU A 23 -3.78 -3.66 -9.99
N ALA A 24 -3.24 -4.32 -11.02
CA ALA A 24 -3.02 -5.76 -11.02
C ALA A 24 -2.02 -6.17 -9.94
N HIS A 25 -0.90 -5.46 -9.83
CA HIS A 25 0.10 -5.64 -8.77
C HIS A 25 -0.54 -5.58 -7.37
N ALA A 26 -1.30 -4.52 -7.10
CA ALA A 26 -2.05 -4.40 -5.85
C ALA A 26 -3.11 -5.51 -5.66
N ALA A 27 -3.64 -6.10 -6.73
CA ALA A 27 -4.59 -7.22 -6.66
C ALA A 27 -3.92 -8.51 -6.20
N GLU A 28 -2.72 -8.75 -6.73
CA GLU A 28 -2.02 -10.03 -6.64
C GLU A 28 -1.19 -10.11 -5.35
N HIS A 29 -0.69 -8.97 -4.88
CA HIS A 29 0.31 -8.95 -3.82
C HIS A 29 -0.19 -8.41 -2.47
N TYR A 30 -1.31 -7.67 -2.42
CA TYR A 30 -1.86 -7.15 -1.16
C TYR A 30 -2.73 -8.20 -0.46
N ASP A 31 -2.09 -9.20 0.14
CA ASP A 31 -2.73 -10.20 0.98
C ASP A 31 -2.32 -10.07 2.46
N GLU A 32 -3.08 -10.72 3.36
CA GLU A 32 -2.78 -10.71 4.80
C GLU A 32 -1.40 -11.32 5.11
N ALA A 33 -0.92 -12.26 4.31
CA ALA A 33 0.38 -12.89 4.50
C ALA A 33 1.54 -11.92 4.20
N ALA A 34 1.37 -10.99 3.27
CA ALA A 34 2.33 -9.92 3.02
C ALA A 34 2.46 -8.98 4.24
N CYS A 35 1.43 -8.87 5.09
CA CYS A 35 1.48 -8.10 6.33
C CYS A 35 2.25 -8.77 7.46
N GLU A 36 2.57 -10.05 7.34
CA GLU A 36 3.27 -10.85 8.36
C GLU A 36 4.74 -11.10 7.99
N ASP A 37 5.13 -10.87 6.72
CA ASP A 37 6.48 -11.05 6.20
C ASP A 37 7.08 -9.70 5.74
N PRO A 38 7.98 -9.09 6.54
CA PRO A 38 8.61 -7.82 6.20
C PRO A 38 9.46 -7.84 4.93
N GLU A 39 10.09 -8.96 4.60
CA GLU A 39 10.95 -9.06 3.40
C GLU A 39 10.08 -9.08 2.14
N ARG A 40 9.00 -9.87 2.18
CA ARG A 40 7.99 -9.87 1.11
C ARG A 40 7.33 -8.52 0.96
N LEU A 41 6.99 -7.84 2.07
CA LEU A 41 6.40 -6.51 2.03
C LEU A 41 7.32 -5.49 1.35
N MET A 42 8.63 -5.52 1.65
CA MET A 42 9.60 -4.64 0.99
C MET A 42 9.66 -4.91 -0.52
N GLN A 43 9.73 -6.18 -0.95
CA GLN A 43 9.74 -6.51 -2.37
C GLN A 43 8.50 -5.99 -3.11
N ILE A 44 7.32 -6.15 -2.51
CA ILE A 44 6.06 -5.66 -3.08
C ILE A 44 6.07 -4.13 -3.24
N LEU A 45 6.64 -3.41 -2.26
CA LEU A 45 6.74 -1.96 -2.29
C LEU A 45 7.80 -1.48 -3.30
N ASP A 46 8.93 -2.17 -3.42
CA ASP A 46 9.98 -1.84 -4.39
C ASP A 46 9.47 -2.01 -5.84
N GLU A 47 8.81 -3.12 -6.15
CA GLU A 47 8.20 -3.35 -7.47
C GLU A 47 7.11 -2.33 -7.80
N ARG A 48 6.38 -1.87 -6.77
CA ARG A 48 5.38 -0.82 -6.89
C ARG A 48 6.01 0.54 -7.22
N ASP A 49 7.14 0.88 -6.61
CA ASP A 49 7.82 2.16 -6.79
C ASP A 49 8.30 2.36 -8.24
N ASP A 50 8.77 1.32 -8.91
CA ASP A 50 9.15 1.40 -10.33
C ASP A 50 7.97 1.79 -11.24
N ILE A 51 6.78 1.25 -10.96
CA ILE A 51 5.56 1.59 -11.71
C ILE A 51 5.13 3.03 -11.41
N ILE A 52 5.21 3.45 -10.14
CA ILE A 52 4.88 4.82 -9.72
C ILE A 52 5.83 5.84 -10.38
N ASN A 53 7.12 5.55 -10.42
CA ASN A 53 8.11 6.41 -11.07
C ASN A 53 7.83 6.58 -12.57
N THR A 54 7.41 5.50 -13.23
CA THR A 54 7.00 5.54 -14.64
C THR A 54 5.74 6.40 -14.83
N LEU A 55 4.73 6.26 -13.97
CA LEU A 55 3.52 7.06 -14.00
C LEU A 55 3.79 8.56 -13.74
N ALA A 56 4.70 8.88 -12.82
CA ALA A 56 5.10 10.27 -12.55
C ALA A 56 5.76 10.91 -13.78
N ALA A 57 6.68 10.19 -14.44
CA ALA A 57 7.31 10.67 -15.67
C ALA A 57 6.30 10.88 -16.80
N LEU A 58 5.26 10.04 -16.91
CA LEU A 58 4.18 10.20 -17.89
C LEU A 58 3.27 11.39 -17.57
N ASP A 59 2.99 11.66 -16.30
CA ASP A 59 2.21 12.84 -15.88
C ASP A 59 2.93 14.14 -16.22
N GLU A 60 4.25 14.21 -15.96
CA GLU A 60 5.07 15.37 -16.35
C GLU A 60 5.08 15.58 -17.87
N GLN A 61 5.21 14.51 -18.65
CA GLN A 61 5.13 14.58 -20.11
C GLN A 61 3.75 15.05 -20.60
N ALA A 62 2.68 14.52 -20.02
CA ALA A 62 1.32 14.94 -20.34
C ALA A 62 1.09 16.42 -20.02
N ALA A 63 1.59 16.90 -18.87
CA ALA A 63 1.50 18.29 -18.46
C ALA A 63 2.22 19.23 -19.43
N SER A 64 3.43 18.86 -19.87
CA SER A 64 4.19 19.64 -20.87
C SER A 64 3.44 19.74 -22.21
N LEU A 65 2.89 18.63 -22.71
CA LEU A 65 2.13 18.60 -23.96
C LEU A 65 0.82 19.41 -23.84
N LEU A 66 0.11 19.28 -22.72
CA LEU A 66 -1.09 20.06 -22.43
C LEU A 66 -0.82 21.57 -22.41
N GLN A 67 0.30 21.98 -21.81
CA GLN A 67 0.70 23.38 -21.78
C GLN A 67 0.96 23.91 -23.19
N GLY A 68 1.65 23.15 -24.04
CA GLY A 68 1.88 23.51 -25.44
C GLY A 68 0.60 23.63 -26.28
N LEU A 69 -0.35 22.71 -26.08
CA LEU A 69 -1.66 22.73 -26.74
C LEU A 69 -2.49 23.94 -26.30
N THR A 70 -2.52 24.21 -24.99
CA THR A 70 -3.27 25.34 -24.41
C THR A 70 -2.69 26.67 -24.87
N GLY A 71 -1.36 26.81 -24.89
CA GLY A 71 -0.68 28.00 -25.43
C GLY A 71 -0.94 28.24 -26.92
N SER A 72 -1.30 27.18 -27.65
CA SER A 72 -1.72 27.24 -29.06
C SER A 72 -3.23 27.46 -29.25
N GLY A 73 -4.00 27.61 -28.17
CA GLY A 73 -5.45 27.80 -28.20
C GLY A 73 -6.24 26.55 -28.62
N GLN A 74 -5.64 25.36 -28.57
CA GLN A 74 -6.29 24.14 -28.99
C GLN A 74 -7.09 23.49 -27.86
N ALA A 75 -8.34 23.15 -28.15
CA ALA A 75 -9.19 22.42 -27.23
C ALA A 75 -8.81 20.92 -27.20
N LEU A 76 -8.92 20.32 -26.01
CA LEU A 76 -8.75 18.88 -25.85
C LEU A 76 -9.94 18.11 -26.45
N PRO A 77 -9.73 17.19 -27.39
CA PRO A 77 -10.75 16.27 -27.90
C PRO A 77 -11.38 15.42 -26.79
N ASP A 78 -12.64 15.05 -26.97
CA ASP A 78 -13.39 14.25 -25.99
C ASP A 78 -12.77 12.87 -25.75
N SER A 79 -12.16 12.26 -26.77
CA SER A 79 -11.44 10.98 -26.63
C SER A 79 -10.27 11.07 -25.64
N LEU A 80 -9.52 12.17 -25.66
CA LEU A 80 -8.41 12.40 -24.73
C LEU A 80 -8.90 12.69 -23.32
N ARG A 81 -10.04 13.38 -23.17
CA ARG A 81 -10.69 13.57 -21.87
C ARG A 81 -11.13 12.24 -21.28
N ALA A 82 -11.81 11.41 -22.08
CA ALA A 82 -12.25 10.08 -21.65
C ALA A 82 -11.07 9.20 -21.23
N LEU A 83 -9.97 9.23 -21.97
CA LEU A 83 -8.77 8.46 -21.64
C LEU A 83 -8.11 8.94 -20.34
N LYS A 84 -8.00 10.25 -20.14
CA LYS A 84 -7.56 10.84 -18.87
C LYS A 84 -8.47 10.40 -17.71
N ASP A 85 -9.78 10.43 -17.90
CA ASP A 85 -10.75 10.01 -16.89
C ASP A 85 -10.61 8.53 -16.55
N GLU A 86 -10.31 7.65 -17.52
CA GLU A 86 -10.01 6.24 -17.28
C GLU A 86 -8.74 6.04 -16.46
N VAL A 87 -7.67 6.80 -16.74
CA VAL A 87 -6.44 6.78 -15.92
C VAL A 87 -6.78 7.19 -14.49
N THR A 88 -7.50 8.29 -14.29
CA THR A 88 -7.89 8.77 -12.96
C THR A 88 -8.75 7.75 -12.21
N LYS A 89 -9.73 7.12 -12.87
CA LYS A 89 -10.55 6.06 -12.27
C LYS A 89 -9.73 4.84 -11.85
N THR A 90 -8.77 4.45 -12.68
CA THR A 90 -7.89 3.31 -12.39
C THR A 90 -7.01 3.60 -11.18
N LEU A 91 -6.41 4.79 -11.11
CA LEU A 91 -5.60 5.21 -9.96
C LEU A 91 -6.42 5.38 -8.68
N ALA A 92 -7.69 5.79 -8.77
CA ALA A 92 -8.59 5.82 -7.62
C ALA A 92 -8.82 4.41 -7.05
N ALA A 93 -9.00 3.40 -7.91
CA ALA A 93 -9.13 2.01 -7.47
C ALA A 93 -7.84 1.46 -6.84
N VAL A 94 -6.66 1.88 -7.32
CA VAL A 94 -5.37 1.57 -6.67
C VAL A 94 -5.35 2.15 -5.26
N LYS A 95 -5.72 3.43 -5.11
CA LYS A 95 -5.75 4.10 -3.81
C LYS A 95 -6.67 3.40 -2.81
N GLU A 96 -7.87 3.02 -3.22
CA GLU A 96 -8.80 2.28 -2.36
C GLU A 96 -8.18 0.97 -1.83
N ARG A 97 -7.37 0.30 -2.65
CA ARG A 97 -6.63 -0.90 -2.24
C ARG A 97 -5.46 -0.60 -1.34
N ASP A 98 -4.70 0.45 -1.61
CA ASP A 98 -3.62 0.91 -0.73
C ASP A 98 -4.16 1.22 0.68
N ASP A 99 -5.29 1.93 0.75
CA ASP A 99 -5.95 2.27 2.02
C ASP A 99 -6.41 1.02 2.77
N ALA A 100 -6.98 0.04 2.06
CA ALA A 100 -7.38 -1.24 2.64
C ALA A 100 -6.18 -2.06 3.15
N PHE A 101 -5.09 -2.10 2.39
CA PHE A 101 -3.87 -2.82 2.74
C PHE A 101 -3.18 -2.17 3.95
N ALA A 102 -3.09 -0.84 3.99
CA ALA A 102 -2.57 -0.11 5.14
C ALA A 102 -3.37 -0.38 6.42
N ALA A 103 -4.70 -0.50 6.31
CA ALA A 103 -5.54 -0.87 7.44
C ALA A 103 -5.28 -2.32 7.92
N ALA A 104 -5.02 -3.25 7.01
CA ALA A 104 -4.65 -4.63 7.35
C ALA A 104 -3.28 -4.70 8.05
N LEU A 105 -2.28 -3.97 7.54
CA LEU A 105 -0.97 -3.82 8.17
C LEU A 105 -1.09 -3.29 9.60
N GLY A 106 -1.92 -2.27 9.81
CA GLY A 106 -2.19 -1.71 11.14
C GLY A 106 -2.73 -2.75 12.13
N LYS A 107 -3.69 -3.57 11.71
CA LYS A 107 -4.24 -4.66 12.54
C LYS A 107 -3.20 -5.73 12.87
N SER A 108 -2.36 -6.11 11.90
CA SER A 108 -1.26 -7.07 12.13
C SER A 108 -0.30 -6.56 13.22
N LEU A 109 0.09 -5.28 13.15
CA LEU A 109 0.94 -4.65 14.17
C LEU A 109 0.29 -4.62 15.56
N GLU A 110 -1.00 -4.32 15.65
CA GLU A 110 -1.74 -4.35 16.92
C GLU A 110 -1.81 -5.76 17.52
N ASN A 111 -1.98 -6.78 16.68
CA ASN A 111 -1.98 -8.18 17.11
C ASN A 111 -0.60 -8.60 17.64
N LEU A 112 0.48 -8.27 16.94
CA LEU A 112 1.85 -8.55 17.38
C LEU A 112 2.18 -7.86 18.70
N LYS A 113 1.76 -6.59 18.86
CA LYS A 113 1.89 -5.86 20.12
C LYS A 113 1.16 -6.56 21.25
N SER A 114 -0.08 -6.99 21.02
CA SER A 114 -0.89 -7.71 22.00
C SER A 114 -0.26 -9.04 22.41
N LEU A 115 0.25 -9.81 21.46
CA LEU A 115 0.98 -11.06 21.73
C LEU A 115 2.25 -10.81 22.54
N THR A 116 3.00 -9.76 22.21
CA THR A 116 4.22 -9.36 22.92
C THR A 116 3.92 -8.98 24.37
N LEU A 117 2.87 -8.19 24.59
CA LEU A 117 2.41 -7.84 25.94
C LEU A 117 2.00 -9.09 26.74
N LYS A 118 1.20 -9.99 26.14
CA LYS A 118 0.83 -11.27 26.77
C LYS A 118 2.06 -12.12 27.12
N ALA A 119 3.01 -12.25 26.19
CA ALA A 119 4.25 -13.02 26.42
C ALA A 119 5.10 -12.41 27.54
N ARG A 120 5.19 -11.09 27.61
CA ARG A 120 5.86 -10.37 28.71
C ARG A 120 5.17 -10.66 30.04
N ASP A 121 3.85 -10.52 30.10
CA ASP A 121 3.07 -10.68 31.33
C ASP A 121 3.12 -12.15 31.80
N LEU A 122 3.08 -13.13 30.87
CA LEU A 122 3.31 -14.54 31.16
C LEU A 122 4.72 -14.82 31.68
N LYS A 123 5.76 -14.19 31.12
CA LYS A 123 7.14 -14.29 31.63
C LYS A 123 7.28 -13.69 33.02
N GLN A 124 6.55 -12.61 33.31
CA GLN A 124 6.48 -12.05 34.66
C GLN A 124 5.76 -13.00 35.61
N LEU A 125 4.61 -13.56 35.24
CA LEU A 125 3.90 -14.59 36.01
C LEU A 125 4.78 -15.82 36.27
N GLY A 126 5.52 -16.31 35.27
CA GLY A 126 6.47 -17.42 35.42
C GLY A 126 7.61 -17.10 36.39
N ARG A 127 8.07 -15.85 36.46
CA ARG A 127 9.03 -15.39 37.49
C ARG A 127 8.42 -15.37 38.89
N TYR A 128 7.15 -14.98 39.03
CA TYR A 128 6.45 -15.03 40.32
C TYR A 128 6.11 -16.45 40.76
N MET A 129 5.82 -17.37 39.82
CA MET A 129 5.56 -18.78 40.11
C MET A 129 6.84 -19.58 40.38
N GLY A 130 7.96 -19.27 39.72
CA GLY A 130 9.28 -19.85 40.00
C GLY A 130 9.95 -19.27 41.26
N ALA A 131 9.43 -18.15 41.76
CA ALA A 131 9.84 -17.52 43.02
C ALA A 131 8.78 -17.69 44.11
N ILE A 132 8.01 -18.78 44.10
CA ILE A 132 7.38 -19.25 45.33
C ILE A 132 8.50 -19.93 46.11
N PRO A 133 9.09 -19.31 47.16
CA PRO A 133 9.80 -20.13 48.13
C PRO A 133 8.77 -21.14 48.62
N HIS A 134 9.10 -22.42 48.55
CA HIS A 134 8.41 -23.43 49.35
C HIS A 134 8.66 -23.08 50.82
N SER A 135 7.98 -22.05 51.34
CA SER A 135 7.72 -21.93 52.76
C SER A 135 6.70 -23.01 53.07
N GLY A 136 7.20 -24.23 53.20
CA GLY A 136 6.53 -25.33 53.88
C GLY A 136 6.42 -25.01 55.36
N GLU A 137 5.71 -23.95 55.70
CA GLU A 137 5.11 -23.81 57.02
C GLU A 137 3.68 -24.32 56.88
N THR A 138 3.54 -25.61 57.17
CA THR A 138 2.29 -26.20 57.62
C THR A 138 1.77 -25.31 58.76
N ILE A 139 0.78 -24.48 58.48
CA ILE A 139 -0.01 -23.85 59.54
C ILE A 139 -0.83 -24.98 60.16
N ASP A 140 -0.31 -25.50 61.26
CA ASP A 140 -1.01 -26.47 62.08
C ASP A 140 -2.15 -25.74 62.84
N TYR A 141 -3.39 -26.02 62.45
CA TYR A 141 -4.60 -25.49 63.09
C TYR A 141 -5.09 -26.39 64.24
N THR A 142 -4.18 -27.05 64.95
CA THR A 142 -4.55 -27.87 66.10
C THR A 142 -3.83 -27.48 67.40
N ARG A 143 -4.59 -26.76 68.23
CA ARG A 143 -4.50 -26.52 69.69
C ARG A 143 -3.60 -25.40 70.21
#